data_AF-A0A7C3A9E6-F1
#
_entry.id   AF-A0A7C3A9E6-F1
#
_cell.length_a   1.000
_cell.length_b   1.000
_cell.length_c   1.000
_cell.angle_alpha   90.00
_cell.angle_beta   90.00
_cell.angle_gamma   90.00
#
_symmetry.space_group_name_H-M   'P 1'
#
loop_
_entity.id
_entity.type
_entity.pdbx_description
1 polymer ?
#
loop_
_entity_poly.entity_id
_entity_poly.type
_entity_poly.pdbx_seq_one_letter_code
_entity_poly.pdbx_strand_id
1 'polypeptide(L)'
;MTHIRRLFFIPLAATLLAVSASSAQAVGTTAIDKVRTKTSLTAEDTTVIDNFLADAVREIVNAPDFASIAKVRSDVLTMSRSQHIPYVQQFIEAARRHITAGMSQALTFPADRGNIIRMNLLILVATLEDIRLLDLPLKTLGDRSPLVRYWSARCFANDSVIKILSAGTANARLAQSAAEEMTKHVNLADAATLRLMAEYGGRVPGPAAQNLLTKVADARIAQYGSWKVDAELIDAAILKYLAVRLAVATTPQAKSELAMTFGQLYAHVFQRYLKGKAVIGQAAADRLSAVLVEVEDKALKILLGQPQTTIRRAIETQSDSELLQEYTRLFGADAQGGVLTQKFNIQYTRQGQPARQSPYP
;
A
#
# COMPACT_ATOMS: atom_id res chain seq x y z
N MET A 1 -56.94 -20.23 -64.43
CA MET A 1 -56.30 -19.49 -65.53
C MET A 1 -55.77 -18.18 -64.95
N THR A 2 -54.44 -18.10 -64.73
CA THR A 2 -53.52 -17.10 -65.33
C THR A 2 -53.69 -15.67 -64.76
N HIS A 3 -52.70 -14.94 -64.21
CA HIS A 3 -51.24 -15.06 -64.09
C HIS A 3 -50.72 -13.94 -63.14
N ILE A 4 -49.66 -14.22 -62.37
CA ILE A 4 -48.44 -13.40 -62.15
C ILE A 4 -48.45 -12.13 -61.26
N ARG A 5 -47.80 -12.31 -60.09
CA ARG A 5 -46.77 -11.49 -59.39
C ARG A 5 -46.79 -9.97 -59.54
N ARG A 6 -46.72 -9.28 -58.38
CA ARG A 6 -45.62 -8.35 -58.04
C ARG A 6 -45.31 -8.40 -56.54
N LEU A 7 -44.07 -8.79 -56.22
CA LEU A 7 -43.41 -8.53 -54.95
C LEU A 7 -43.22 -7.01 -54.79
N PHE A 8 -43.45 -6.50 -53.59
CA PHE A 8 -42.73 -5.32 -53.10
C PHE A 8 -42.26 -5.58 -51.66
N PHE A 9 -40.96 -5.84 -51.56
CA PHE A 9 -40.17 -5.68 -50.35
C PHE A 9 -40.22 -4.20 -49.92
N ILE A 10 -40.57 -3.93 -48.66
CA ILE A 10 -40.24 -2.66 -48.01
C ILE A 10 -39.28 -2.99 -46.86
N PRO A 11 -38.08 -2.39 -46.83
CA PRO A 11 -37.07 -2.72 -45.84
C PRO A 11 -37.41 -2.09 -44.49
N LEU A 12 -37.16 -2.89 -43.46
CA LEU A 12 -37.10 -2.56 -42.05
C LEU A 12 -36.02 -1.49 -41.81
N ALA A 13 -36.42 -0.21 -41.86
CA ALA A 13 -35.54 0.92 -41.63
C ALA A 13 -35.65 1.41 -40.18
N ALA A 14 -34.52 1.28 -39.47
CA ALA A 14 -34.04 2.18 -38.42
C ALA A 14 -34.95 2.40 -37.19
N THR A 15 -34.81 1.52 -36.22
CA THR A 15 -34.66 1.96 -34.82
C THR A 15 -33.35 1.37 -34.29
N LEU A 16 -32.23 1.86 -34.83
CA LEU A 16 -30.94 1.73 -34.17
C LEU A 16 -31.03 2.53 -32.87
N LEU A 17 -31.17 1.82 -31.75
CA LEU A 17 -30.67 2.30 -30.47
C LEU A 17 -29.20 2.63 -30.70
N ALA A 18 -28.89 3.93 -30.78
CA ALA A 18 -27.55 4.44 -30.67
C ALA A 18 -27.05 4.18 -29.25
N VAL A 19 -26.69 2.92 -28.97
CA VAL A 19 -25.66 2.63 -27.99
C VAL A 19 -24.40 3.18 -28.64
N SER A 20 -23.97 4.35 -28.20
CA SER A 20 -22.64 4.89 -28.48
C SER A 20 -21.64 3.87 -27.96
N ALA A 21 -21.30 2.91 -28.81
CA ALA A 21 -20.09 2.13 -28.66
C ALA A 21 -18.95 3.13 -28.82
N SER A 22 -18.57 3.77 -27.72
CA SER A 22 -17.31 4.48 -27.58
C SER A 22 -16.22 3.43 -27.71
N SER A 23 -15.87 3.11 -28.96
CA SER A 23 -14.65 2.39 -29.28
C SER A 23 -13.51 3.19 -28.65
N ALA A 24 -12.86 2.64 -27.63
CA ALA A 24 -11.70 3.23 -26.99
C ALA A 24 -10.70 3.62 -28.09
N GLN A 25 -10.58 4.92 -28.38
CA GLN A 25 -9.62 5.39 -29.35
C GLN A 25 -8.29 5.50 -28.61
N ALA A 26 -7.23 4.91 -29.17
CA ALA A 26 -5.90 5.08 -28.62
C ALA A 26 -5.56 6.58 -28.62
N VAL A 27 -5.10 7.11 -27.48
CA VAL A 27 -4.73 8.53 -27.36
C VAL A 27 -3.62 8.81 -28.37
N GLY A 28 -3.81 9.80 -29.25
CA GLY A 28 -2.81 10.14 -30.25
C GLY A 28 -1.53 10.68 -29.62
N THR A 29 -0.41 9.98 -29.76
CA THR A 29 0.87 10.36 -29.14
C THR A 29 1.77 11.23 -30.03
N THR A 30 1.52 11.28 -31.34
CA THR A 30 2.44 11.90 -32.31
C THR A 30 2.72 13.38 -32.05
N ALA A 31 1.70 14.14 -31.65
CA ALA A 31 1.86 15.57 -31.38
C ALA A 31 2.68 15.80 -30.11
N ILE A 32 2.35 15.10 -29.03
CA ILE A 32 3.07 15.24 -27.75
C ILE A 32 4.50 14.71 -27.85
N ASP A 33 4.76 13.68 -28.67
CA ASP A 33 6.12 13.19 -28.92
C ASP A 33 7.03 14.28 -29.50
N LYS A 34 6.51 15.09 -30.43
CA LYS A 34 7.25 16.23 -31.00
C LYS A 34 7.51 17.33 -29.96
N VAL A 35 6.58 17.55 -29.05
CA VAL A 35 6.72 18.56 -27.99
C VAL A 35 7.71 18.09 -26.91
N ARG A 36 7.70 16.80 -26.59
CA ARG A 36 8.53 16.16 -25.55
C ARG A 36 10.02 16.33 -25.76
N THR A 37 10.46 16.47 -27.02
CA THR A 37 11.87 16.65 -27.40
C THR A 37 12.31 18.11 -27.51
N LYS A 38 11.42 19.07 -27.23
CA LYS A 38 11.76 20.51 -27.30
C LYS A 38 12.46 20.96 -26.03
N THR A 39 13.47 21.83 -26.19
CA THR A 39 14.21 22.45 -25.09
C THR A 39 13.46 23.62 -24.46
N SER A 40 12.62 24.31 -25.22
CA SER A 40 11.72 25.37 -24.78
C SER A 40 10.30 25.11 -25.28
N LEU A 41 9.31 25.57 -24.52
CA LEU A 41 7.89 25.38 -24.84
C LEU A 41 7.25 26.70 -25.24
N THR A 42 6.45 26.64 -26.29
CA THR A 42 5.51 27.70 -26.66
C THR A 42 4.15 27.52 -25.97
N ALA A 43 3.25 28.50 -26.13
CA ALA A 43 1.86 28.38 -25.67
C ALA A 43 1.11 27.25 -26.40
N GLU A 44 1.40 27.05 -27.69
CA GLU A 44 0.84 25.95 -28.48
C GLU A 44 1.33 24.60 -27.96
N ASP A 45 2.62 24.48 -27.64
CA ASP A 45 3.19 23.26 -27.04
C ASP A 45 2.52 22.90 -25.71
N THR A 46 2.25 23.91 -24.88
CA THR A 46 1.51 23.73 -23.62
C THR A 46 0.10 23.21 -23.87
N THR A 47 -0.56 23.69 -24.93
CA THR A 47 -1.91 23.24 -25.32
C THR A 47 -1.89 21.79 -25.80
N VAL A 48 -0.85 21.37 -26.53
CA VAL A 48 -0.68 19.97 -26.97
C VAL A 48 -0.54 19.04 -25.76
N ILE A 49 0.27 19.42 -24.76
CA ILE A 49 0.42 18.64 -23.52
C ILE A 49 -0.93 18.54 -22.78
N ASP A 50 -1.64 19.66 -22.68
CA ASP A 50 -2.92 19.72 -21.97
C ASP A 50 -3.98 18.84 -22.62
N ASN A 51 -4.14 18.95 -23.95
CA ASN A 51 -5.08 18.14 -24.72
C ASN A 51 -4.78 16.65 -24.62
N PHE A 52 -3.50 16.26 -24.72
CA PHE A 52 -3.12 14.86 -24.57
C PHE A 52 -3.56 14.28 -23.21
N LEU A 53 -3.37 15.02 -22.12
CA LEU A 53 -3.75 14.55 -20.79
C LEU A 53 -5.26 14.62 -20.54
N ALA A 54 -5.95 15.62 -21.11
CA ALA A 54 -7.40 15.66 -21.11
C ALA A 54 -7.99 14.43 -21.80
N ASP A 55 -7.47 14.08 -22.98
CA ASP A 55 -7.90 12.93 -23.77
C ASP A 55 -7.59 11.63 -23.05
N ALA A 56 -6.37 11.47 -22.51
CA ALA A 56 -6.00 10.29 -21.74
C ALA A 56 -6.89 10.05 -20.51
N VAL A 57 -7.17 11.10 -19.73
CA VAL A 57 -8.07 10.95 -18.57
C VAL A 57 -9.49 10.64 -19.02
N ARG A 58 -9.97 11.28 -20.10
CA ARG A 58 -11.31 11.00 -20.66
C ARG A 58 -11.44 9.54 -21.11
N GLU A 59 -10.41 9.00 -21.77
CA GLU A 59 -10.37 7.59 -22.15
C GLU A 59 -10.36 6.67 -20.92
N ILE A 60 -9.60 6.99 -19.86
CA ILE A 60 -9.64 6.20 -18.60
C ILE A 60 -11.05 6.21 -17.99
N VAL A 61 -11.72 7.36 -17.98
CA VAL A 61 -13.08 7.49 -17.42
C VAL A 61 -14.11 6.72 -18.24
N ASN A 62 -13.98 6.73 -19.57
CA ASN A 62 -14.98 6.16 -20.48
C ASN A 62 -14.71 4.71 -20.89
N ALA A 63 -13.48 4.21 -20.75
CA ALA A 63 -13.10 2.90 -21.26
C ALA A 63 -13.88 1.75 -20.58
N PRO A 64 -14.41 0.79 -21.35
CA PRO A 64 -15.22 -0.30 -20.81
C PRO A 64 -14.38 -1.38 -20.11
N ASP A 65 -13.10 -1.52 -20.45
CA ASP A 65 -12.25 -2.62 -20.03
C ASP A 65 -10.88 -2.16 -19.46
N PHE A 66 -10.27 -3.03 -18.65
CA PHE A 66 -8.99 -2.75 -18.01
C PHE A 66 -7.79 -2.74 -18.97
N ALA A 67 -7.84 -3.44 -20.11
CA ALA A 67 -6.73 -3.51 -21.04
C ALA A 67 -6.55 -2.17 -21.77
N SER A 68 -7.66 -1.57 -22.21
CA SER A 68 -7.72 -0.22 -22.77
C SER A 68 -7.17 0.82 -21.78
N ILE A 69 -7.61 0.77 -20.52
CA ILE A 69 -7.11 1.66 -19.47
C ILE A 69 -5.61 1.46 -19.22
N ALA A 70 -5.14 0.21 -19.18
CA ALA A 70 -3.73 -0.09 -18.98
C ALA A 70 -2.85 0.47 -20.11
N LYS A 71 -3.32 0.38 -21.36
CA LYS A 71 -2.64 0.98 -22.52
C LYS A 71 -2.53 2.49 -22.38
N VAL A 72 -3.63 3.18 -22.07
CA VAL A 72 -3.62 4.64 -21.89
C VAL A 72 -2.65 5.07 -20.79
N ARG A 73 -2.61 4.36 -19.65
CA ARG A 73 -1.62 4.67 -18.60
C ARG A 73 -0.18 4.45 -19.06
N SER A 74 0.07 3.41 -19.86
CA SER A 74 1.39 3.17 -20.44
C SER A 74 1.82 4.30 -21.38
N ASP A 75 0.89 4.81 -22.19
CA ASP A 75 1.14 5.92 -23.09
C ASP A 75 1.45 7.20 -22.30
N VAL A 76 0.65 7.52 -21.27
CA VAL A 76 0.92 8.66 -20.37
C VAL A 76 2.27 8.55 -19.67
N LEU A 77 2.62 7.37 -19.14
CA LEU A 77 3.91 7.16 -18.50
C LEU A 77 5.08 7.29 -19.49
N THR A 78 4.90 6.83 -20.73
CA THR A 78 5.92 6.99 -21.78
C THR A 78 6.12 8.46 -22.11
N MET A 79 5.03 9.21 -22.25
CA MET A 79 5.06 10.63 -22.58
C MET A 79 5.53 11.51 -21.42
N SER A 80 5.41 11.08 -20.16
CA SER A 80 5.93 11.85 -19.02
C SER A 80 7.45 11.89 -18.95
N ARG A 81 8.13 10.91 -19.57
CA ARG A 81 9.60 10.78 -19.54
C ARG A 81 10.25 11.72 -20.55
N SER A 82 10.85 12.80 -20.04
CA SER A 82 11.69 13.72 -20.81
C SER A 82 12.90 14.18 -19.99
N GLN A 83 13.97 14.55 -20.67
CA GLN A 83 15.15 15.18 -20.06
C GLN A 83 14.97 16.70 -19.90
N HIS A 84 13.94 17.28 -20.52
CA HIS A 84 13.71 18.72 -20.50
C HIS A 84 12.80 19.12 -19.34
N ILE A 85 13.37 19.80 -18.35
CA ILE A 85 12.67 20.20 -17.11
C ILE A 85 11.37 20.99 -17.38
N PRO A 86 11.32 21.99 -18.29
CA PRO A 86 10.09 22.73 -18.56
C PRO A 86 8.93 21.84 -19.04
N TYR A 87 9.24 20.84 -19.88
CA TYR A 87 8.26 19.85 -20.33
C TYR A 87 7.73 19.01 -19.17
N VAL A 88 8.62 18.44 -18.35
CA VAL A 88 8.23 17.60 -17.20
C VAL A 88 7.38 18.42 -16.21
N GLN A 89 7.72 19.69 -16.02
CA GLN A 89 6.93 20.58 -15.16
C GLN A 89 5.52 20.79 -15.70
N GLN A 90 5.39 21.16 -16.98
CA GLN A 90 4.11 21.41 -17.62
C GLN A 90 3.25 20.14 -17.72
N PHE A 91 3.87 19.00 -18.02
CA PHE A 91 3.20 17.71 -18.09
C PHE A 91 2.56 17.33 -16.75
N ILE A 92 3.31 17.46 -15.65
CA ILE A 92 2.78 17.10 -14.33
C ILE A 92 1.69 18.07 -13.86
N GLU A 93 1.78 19.36 -14.20
CA GLU A 93 0.72 20.32 -13.88
C GLU A 93 -0.58 20.02 -14.65
N ALA A 94 -0.48 19.73 -15.94
CA ALA A 94 -1.62 19.27 -16.73
C ALA A 94 -2.17 17.93 -16.21
N ALA A 95 -1.30 17.00 -15.80
CA ALA A 95 -1.70 15.71 -15.23
C ALA A 95 -2.49 15.91 -13.95
N ARG A 96 -2.00 16.77 -13.05
CA ARG A 96 -2.67 17.12 -11.81
C ARG A 96 -4.07 17.66 -12.07
N ARG A 97 -4.21 18.62 -13.00
CA ARG A 97 -5.49 19.23 -13.35
C ARG A 97 -6.48 18.21 -13.87
N HIS A 98 -6.09 17.42 -14.87
CA HIS A 98 -7.00 16.48 -15.52
C HIS A 98 -7.30 15.25 -14.65
N ILE A 99 -6.33 14.73 -13.89
CA ILE A 99 -6.59 13.65 -12.92
C ILE A 99 -7.56 14.13 -11.83
N THR A 100 -7.42 15.37 -11.34
CA THR A 100 -8.36 15.95 -10.36
C THR A 100 -9.78 16.03 -10.94
N ALA A 101 -9.91 16.49 -12.18
CA ALA A 101 -11.19 16.55 -12.87
C ALA A 101 -11.79 15.14 -13.05
N GLY A 102 -10.98 14.17 -13.49
CA GLY A 102 -11.41 12.78 -13.64
C GLY A 102 -11.82 12.12 -12.31
N MET A 103 -11.11 12.39 -11.21
CA MET A 103 -11.49 11.92 -9.87
C MET A 103 -12.83 12.51 -9.44
N SER A 104 -13.06 13.80 -9.72
CA SER A 104 -14.32 14.48 -9.41
C SER A 104 -15.47 13.93 -10.25
N GLN A 105 -15.23 13.73 -11.55
CA GLN A 105 -16.20 13.13 -12.46
C GLN A 105 -16.55 11.70 -12.04
N ALA A 106 -15.58 10.91 -11.57
CA ALA A 106 -15.83 9.55 -11.11
C ALA A 106 -16.86 9.46 -9.96
N LEU A 107 -17.04 10.54 -9.18
CA LEU A 107 -18.03 10.59 -8.09
C LEU A 107 -19.48 10.71 -8.61
N THR A 108 -19.69 11.04 -9.88
CA THR A 108 -21.03 11.12 -10.49
C THR A 108 -21.52 9.76 -11.01
N PHE A 109 -20.64 8.77 -11.08
CA PHE A 109 -20.97 7.40 -11.49
C PHE A 109 -21.44 6.55 -10.29
N PRO A 110 -22.15 5.44 -10.54
CA PRO A 110 -22.42 4.43 -9.52
C PRO A 110 -21.14 3.99 -8.82
N ALA A 111 -21.23 3.68 -7.52
CA ALA A 111 -20.07 3.44 -6.66
C ALA A 111 -19.06 2.43 -7.24
N ASP A 112 -19.53 1.30 -7.78
CA ASP A 112 -18.64 0.27 -8.35
C ASP A 112 -17.82 0.81 -9.52
N ARG A 113 -18.47 1.51 -10.45
CA ARG A 113 -17.79 2.12 -11.60
C ARG A 113 -16.91 3.29 -11.18
N GLY A 114 -17.41 4.17 -10.33
CA GLY A 114 -16.67 5.32 -9.81
C GLY A 114 -15.40 4.89 -9.06
N ASN A 115 -15.48 3.83 -8.25
CA ASN A 115 -14.33 3.24 -7.56
C ASN A 115 -13.26 2.74 -8.53
N ILE A 116 -13.66 2.03 -9.60
CA ILE A 116 -12.72 1.53 -10.61
C ILE A 116 -12.02 2.69 -11.33
N ILE A 117 -12.75 3.76 -11.68
CA ILE A 117 -12.15 4.94 -12.32
C ILE A 117 -11.14 5.61 -11.37
N ARG A 118 -11.55 5.90 -10.13
CA ARG A 118 -10.67 6.52 -9.12
C ARG A 118 -9.44 5.68 -8.84
N MET A 119 -9.60 4.36 -8.73
CA MET A 119 -8.50 3.42 -8.60
C MET A 119 -7.51 3.54 -9.76
N ASN A 120 -7.99 3.53 -11.02
CA ASN A 120 -7.10 3.63 -12.18
C ASN A 120 -6.38 4.97 -12.28
N LEU A 121 -7.03 6.05 -11.86
CA LEU A 121 -6.39 7.37 -11.75
C LEU A 121 -5.33 7.42 -10.63
N LEU A 122 -5.57 6.76 -9.50
CA LEU A 122 -4.55 6.61 -8.44
C LEU A 122 -3.39 5.72 -8.88
N ILE A 123 -3.65 4.67 -9.68
CA ILE A 123 -2.57 3.89 -10.30
C ILE A 123 -1.72 4.79 -11.19
N LEU A 124 -2.35 5.65 -11.99
CA LEU A 124 -1.61 6.61 -12.81
C LEU A 124 -0.74 7.54 -11.96
N VAL A 125 -1.29 8.12 -10.88
CA VAL A 125 -0.51 8.92 -9.92
C VAL A 125 0.66 8.11 -9.35
N ALA A 126 0.42 6.87 -8.91
CA ALA A 126 1.46 5.99 -8.38
C ALA A 126 2.54 5.68 -9.41
N THR A 127 2.22 5.57 -10.70
CA THR A 127 3.20 5.30 -11.77
C THR A 127 4.00 6.54 -12.19
N LEU A 128 3.45 7.74 -12.01
CA LEU A 128 4.15 8.99 -12.34
C LEU A 128 5.20 9.36 -11.27
N GLU A 129 5.04 8.85 -10.05
CA GLU A 129 5.99 9.00 -8.93
C GLU A 129 6.42 10.45 -8.61
N ASP A 130 5.62 11.44 -9.00
CA ASP A 130 5.90 12.86 -8.76
C ASP A 130 5.19 13.36 -7.49
N ILE A 131 5.97 13.93 -6.57
CA ILE A 131 5.45 14.42 -5.28
C ILE A 131 4.39 15.52 -5.40
N ARG A 132 4.36 16.26 -6.52
CA ARG A 132 3.39 17.32 -6.79
C ARG A 132 1.98 16.79 -7.01
N LEU A 133 1.83 15.48 -7.21
CA LEU A 133 0.54 14.80 -7.35
C LEU A 133 0.03 14.21 -6.02
N LEU A 134 0.82 14.25 -4.94
CA LEU A 134 0.49 13.55 -3.69
C LEU A 134 -0.65 14.20 -2.89
N ASP A 135 -1.08 15.41 -3.25
CA ASP A 135 -2.29 16.00 -2.67
C ASP A 135 -3.56 15.24 -3.06
N LEU A 136 -3.54 14.51 -4.19
CA LEU A 136 -4.65 13.69 -4.67
C LEU A 136 -4.86 12.41 -3.83
N PRO A 137 -3.86 11.52 -3.67
CA PRO A 137 -4.01 10.36 -2.79
C PRO A 137 -4.19 10.74 -1.33
N LEU A 138 -3.63 11.87 -0.86
CA LEU A 138 -3.81 12.32 0.52
C LEU A 138 -5.30 12.48 0.89
N LYS A 139 -6.10 13.08 -0.01
CA LYS A 139 -7.54 13.32 0.19
C LYS A 139 -8.38 12.05 0.17
N THR A 140 -7.82 10.91 -0.25
CA THR A 140 -8.55 9.66 -0.49
C THR A 140 -8.07 8.50 0.40
N LEU A 141 -7.12 8.75 1.31
CA LEU A 141 -6.66 7.75 2.29
C LEU A 141 -7.79 7.22 3.20
N GLY A 142 -8.81 8.06 3.46
CA GLY A 142 -10.00 7.70 4.23
C GLY A 142 -11.21 7.29 3.39
N ASP A 143 -11.05 7.02 2.09
CA ASP A 143 -12.18 6.66 1.22
C ASP A 143 -12.87 5.38 1.72
N ARG A 144 -14.18 5.23 1.48
CA ARG A 144 -14.94 4.03 1.90
C ARG A 144 -14.56 2.78 1.11
N SER A 145 -14.10 2.92 -0.12
CA SER A 145 -13.64 1.82 -0.96
C SER A 145 -12.25 1.33 -0.54
N PRO A 146 -12.10 0.05 -0.15
CA PRO A 146 -10.78 -0.52 0.17
C PRO A 146 -9.78 -0.40 -0.98
N LEU A 147 -10.24 -0.56 -2.23
CA LEU A 147 -9.40 -0.42 -3.42
C LEU A 147 -8.84 0.99 -3.57
N VAL A 148 -9.66 2.01 -3.32
CA VAL A 148 -9.22 3.41 -3.37
C VAL A 148 -8.21 3.67 -2.26
N ARG A 149 -8.51 3.26 -1.00
CA ARG A 149 -7.55 3.39 0.12
C ARG A 149 -6.21 2.72 -0.16
N TYR A 150 -6.23 1.49 -0.68
CA TYR A 150 -5.02 0.74 -1.04
C TYR A 150 -4.15 1.53 -2.01
N TRP A 151 -4.72 2.01 -3.12
CA TRP A 151 -3.95 2.75 -4.12
C TRP A 151 -3.53 4.13 -3.65
N SER A 152 -4.31 4.79 -2.79
CA SER A 152 -3.88 6.02 -2.11
C SER A 152 -2.65 5.78 -1.24
N ALA A 153 -2.65 4.74 -0.41
CA ALA A 153 -1.48 4.36 0.39
C ALA A 153 -0.28 3.96 -0.51
N ARG A 154 -0.54 3.25 -1.62
CA ARG A 154 0.48 2.80 -2.57
C ARG A 154 1.25 3.95 -3.21
N CYS A 155 0.59 5.09 -3.47
CA CYS A 155 1.23 6.30 -4.00
C CYS A 155 2.35 6.81 -3.08
N PHE A 156 2.15 6.73 -1.76
CA PHE A 156 3.12 7.16 -0.75
C PHE A 156 4.20 6.12 -0.47
N ALA A 157 3.87 4.83 -0.61
CA ALA A 157 4.80 3.73 -0.36
C ALA A 157 5.76 3.42 -1.54
N ASN A 158 5.76 4.23 -2.60
CA ASN A 158 6.69 4.10 -3.72
C ASN A 158 8.14 4.43 -3.31
N ASP A 159 9.12 3.67 -3.81
CA ASP A 159 10.53 3.87 -3.50
C ASP A 159 11.03 5.28 -3.83
N SER A 160 10.72 5.78 -5.03
CA SER A 160 11.10 7.11 -5.48
C SER A 160 10.46 8.20 -4.61
N VAL A 161 9.18 8.03 -4.26
CA VAL A 161 8.44 8.97 -3.41
C VAL A 161 9.02 8.97 -2.00
N ILE A 162 9.23 7.81 -1.38
CA ILE A 162 9.87 7.68 -0.07
C ILE A 162 11.24 8.35 -0.08
N LYS A 163 12.06 8.10 -1.11
CA LYS A 163 13.39 8.72 -1.22
C LYS A 163 13.31 10.25 -1.20
N ILE A 164 12.36 10.85 -1.91
CA ILE A 164 12.17 12.30 -1.96
C ILE A 164 11.60 12.84 -0.64
N LEU A 165 10.62 12.15 -0.04
CA LEU A 165 10.02 12.54 1.24
C LEU A 165 11.01 12.44 2.41
N SER A 166 11.95 11.49 2.34
CA SER A 166 13.03 11.32 3.31
C SER A 166 14.24 12.23 3.05
N ALA A 167 14.27 12.96 1.93
CA ALA A 167 15.37 13.85 1.57
C ALA A 167 15.21 15.23 2.24
N GLY A 168 15.83 15.41 3.40
CA GLY A 168 15.93 16.69 4.09
C GLY A 168 14.60 17.24 4.62
N THR A 169 14.55 18.54 4.90
CA THR A 169 13.40 19.20 5.57
C THR A 169 12.36 19.76 4.62
N ALA A 170 12.68 19.92 3.32
CA ALA A 170 11.80 20.57 2.34
C ALA A 170 10.44 19.87 2.20
N ASN A 171 10.42 18.53 2.34
CA ASN A 171 9.21 17.71 2.21
C ASN A 171 8.66 17.23 3.55
N ALA A 172 9.24 17.66 4.69
CA ALA A 172 8.90 17.13 6.01
C ALA A 172 7.42 17.33 6.37
N ARG A 173 6.83 18.47 5.98
CA ARG A 173 5.41 18.75 6.22
C ARG A 173 4.49 17.82 5.45
N LEU A 174 4.79 17.54 4.18
CA LEU A 174 4.01 16.59 3.38
C LEU A 174 4.15 15.17 3.94
N ALA A 175 5.37 14.79 4.31
CA ALA A 175 5.65 13.49 4.93
C ALA A 175 4.87 13.30 6.25
N GLN A 176 4.85 14.33 7.09
CA GLN A 176 4.09 14.37 8.33
C GLN A 176 2.58 14.27 8.08
N SER A 177 2.02 15.11 7.19
CA SER A 177 0.59 15.10 6.88
C SER A 177 0.12 13.74 6.36
N ALA A 178 0.89 13.09 5.50
CA ALA A 178 0.56 11.76 5.01
C ALA A 178 0.58 10.71 6.13
N ALA A 179 1.57 10.75 7.03
CA ALA A 179 1.63 9.84 8.18
C ALA A 179 0.44 10.02 9.13
N GLU A 180 0.10 11.27 9.46
CA GLU A 180 -1.02 11.62 10.33
C GLU A 180 -2.34 11.20 9.71
N GLU A 181 -2.53 11.43 8.41
CA GLU A 181 -3.75 11.04 7.70
C GLU A 181 -3.90 9.52 7.62
N MET A 182 -2.82 8.78 7.28
CA MET A 182 -2.86 7.31 7.33
C MET A 182 -3.19 6.80 8.74
N THR A 183 -2.65 7.43 9.78
CA THR A 183 -2.87 7.02 11.18
C THR A 183 -4.35 7.04 11.55
N LYS A 184 -5.10 8.05 11.08
CA LYS A 184 -6.55 8.17 11.34
C LYS A 184 -7.34 6.99 10.78
N HIS A 185 -6.85 6.38 9.69
CA HIS A 185 -7.58 5.37 8.92
C HIS A 185 -7.03 3.95 9.08
N VAL A 186 -6.05 3.71 9.96
CA VAL A 186 -5.49 2.38 10.22
C VAL A 186 -6.57 1.33 10.53
N ASN A 187 -7.57 1.68 11.33
CA ASN A 187 -8.64 0.73 11.71
C ASN A 187 -9.60 0.38 10.55
N LEU A 188 -9.56 1.11 9.44
CA LEU A 188 -10.35 0.85 8.24
C LEU A 188 -9.54 0.09 7.17
N ALA A 189 -8.23 -0.02 7.34
CA ALA A 189 -7.34 -0.61 6.36
C ALA A 189 -7.43 -2.14 6.37
N ASP A 190 -7.45 -2.75 5.18
CA ASP A 190 -7.24 -4.17 5.02
C ASP A 190 -5.76 -4.55 5.20
N ALA A 191 -5.46 -5.84 5.25
CA ALA A 191 -4.11 -6.35 5.44
C ALA A 191 -3.09 -5.78 4.43
N ALA A 192 -3.49 -5.68 3.16
CA ALA A 192 -2.62 -5.18 2.09
C ALA A 192 -2.32 -3.67 2.26
N THR A 193 -3.32 -2.90 2.66
CA THR A 193 -3.18 -1.46 2.95
C THR A 193 -2.35 -1.23 4.21
N LEU A 194 -2.56 -2.02 5.27
CA LEU A 194 -1.74 -1.97 6.49
C LEU A 194 -0.27 -2.22 6.20
N ARG A 195 0.05 -3.16 5.31
CA ARG A 195 1.43 -3.40 4.86
C ARG A 195 2.04 -2.15 4.23
N LEU A 196 1.32 -1.46 3.35
CA LEU A 196 1.80 -0.23 2.69
C LEU A 196 1.99 0.92 3.69
N MET A 197 1.08 1.05 4.66
CA MET A 197 1.20 2.04 5.74
C MET A 197 2.40 1.74 6.64
N ALA A 198 2.66 0.48 6.97
CA ALA A 198 3.85 0.06 7.72
C ALA A 198 5.14 0.32 6.93
N GLU A 199 5.14 0.07 5.62
CA GLU A 199 6.27 0.36 4.75
C GLU A 199 6.60 1.86 4.74
N TYR A 200 5.57 2.71 4.60
CA TYR A 200 5.73 4.16 4.70
C TYR A 200 6.27 4.57 6.09
N GLY A 201 5.62 4.11 7.17
CA GLY A 201 6.01 4.41 8.55
C GLY A 201 7.42 3.90 8.92
N GLY A 202 7.86 2.80 8.32
CA GLY A 202 9.18 2.22 8.51
C GLY A 202 10.30 2.95 7.80
N ARG A 203 10.01 3.63 6.68
CA ARG A 203 11.03 4.18 5.77
C ARG A 203 11.09 5.70 5.74
N VAL A 204 10.02 6.38 6.15
CA VAL A 204 9.99 7.84 6.25
C VAL A 204 10.41 8.27 7.67
N PRO A 205 11.38 9.19 7.81
CA PRO A 205 11.84 9.64 9.12
C PRO A 205 10.80 10.49 9.83
N GLY A 206 10.94 10.60 11.15
CA GLY A 206 10.15 11.51 11.98
C GLY A 206 9.12 10.80 12.88
N PRO A 207 8.58 11.55 13.85
CA PRO A 207 7.70 11.00 14.89
C PRO A 207 6.33 10.58 14.33
N ALA A 208 5.75 11.31 13.39
CA ALA A 208 4.45 10.96 12.82
C ALA A 208 4.49 9.61 12.06
N ALA A 209 5.55 9.36 11.29
CA ALA A 209 5.77 8.09 10.61
C ALA A 209 6.03 6.93 11.60
N GLN A 210 6.72 7.21 12.72
CA GLN A 210 6.88 6.22 13.80
C GLN A 210 5.53 5.85 14.41
N ASN A 211 4.73 6.86 14.76
CA ASN A 211 3.42 6.67 15.36
C ASN A 211 2.48 5.89 14.42
N LEU A 212 2.53 6.14 13.11
CA LEU A 212 1.83 5.34 12.12
C LEU A 212 2.24 3.87 12.21
N LEU A 213 3.54 3.58 12.22
CA LEU A 213 4.05 2.21 12.30
C LEU A 213 3.62 1.51 13.59
N THR A 214 3.71 2.20 14.74
CA THR A 214 3.20 1.70 16.02
C THR A 214 1.70 1.39 15.91
N LYS A 215 0.91 2.31 15.34
CA LYS A 215 -0.53 2.16 15.22
C LYS A 215 -0.94 0.98 14.32
N VAL A 216 -0.20 0.74 13.23
CA VAL A 216 -0.41 -0.43 12.37
C VAL A 216 -0.15 -1.72 13.14
N ALA A 217 0.93 -1.77 13.93
CA ALA A 217 1.22 -2.93 14.77
C ALA A 217 0.16 -3.14 15.86
N ASP A 218 -0.33 -2.08 16.50
CA ASP A 218 -1.43 -2.15 17.48
C ASP A 218 -2.71 -2.74 16.88
N ALA A 219 -3.06 -2.34 15.67
CA ALA A 219 -4.23 -2.89 14.96
C ALA A 219 -4.08 -4.40 14.73
N ARG A 220 -2.88 -4.85 14.37
CA ARG A 220 -2.56 -6.28 14.22
C ARG A 220 -2.58 -7.02 15.55
N ILE A 221 -1.98 -6.46 16.60
CA ILE A 221 -2.04 -6.99 17.97
C ILE A 221 -3.49 -7.20 18.40
N ALA A 222 -4.39 -6.25 18.15
CA ALA A 222 -5.80 -6.37 18.46
C ALA A 222 -6.50 -7.49 17.65
N GLN A 223 -6.13 -7.68 16.38
CA GLN A 223 -6.63 -8.79 15.56
C GLN A 223 -6.15 -10.14 16.08
N TYR A 224 -4.89 -10.26 16.53
CA TYR A 224 -4.38 -11.46 17.19
C TYR A 224 -5.11 -11.72 18.52
N GLY A 225 -5.35 -10.67 19.31
CA GLY A 225 -6.09 -10.76 20.57
C GLY A 225 -7.56 -11.16 20.41
N SER A 226 -8.14 -10.97 19.22
CA SER A 226 -9.52 -11.35 18.91
C SER A 226 -9.63 -12.58 18.00
N TRP A 227 -8.51 -13.26 17.72
CA TRP A 227 -8.41 -14.39 16.80
C TRP A 227 -8.79 -14.13 15.34
N LYS A 228 -8.96 -12.87 14.94
CA LYS A 228 -9.45 -12.49 13.59
C LYS A 228 -8.39 -12.31 12.51
N VAL A 229 -7.14 -12.65 12.77
CA VAL A 229 -6.08 -12.56 11.75
C VAL A 229 -6.34 -13.58 10.62
N ASP A 230 -6.23 -13.14 9.37
CA ASP A 230 -6.43 -13.94 8.16
C ASP A 230 -5.27 -13.81 7.14
N ALA A 231 -4.43 -12.79 7.29
CA ALA A 231 -3.27 -12.52 6.46
C ALA A 231 -2.01 -12.35 7.33
N GLU A 232 -1.45 -13.45 7.81
CA GLU A 232 -0.31 -13.45 8.74
C GLU A 232 0.99 -12.94 8.10
N LEU A 233 1.19 -13.17 6.80
CA LEU A 233 2.45 -12.85 6.11
C LEU A 233 2.84 -11.37 6.14
N ILE A 234 1.88 -10.44 6.31
CA ILE A 234 2.21 -9.02 6.39
C ILE A 234 2.98 -8.68 7.69
N ASP A 235 2.83 -9.51 8.74
CA ASP A 235 3.40 -9.23 10.05
C ASP A 235 4.92 -9.34 10.04
N ALA A 236 5.50 -10.17 9.15
CA ALA A 236 6.94 -10.21 8.92
C ALA A 236 7.48 -8.85 8.44
N ALA A 237 6.77 -8.20 7.52
CA ALA A 237 7.13 -6.88 7.03
C ALA A 237 7.01 -5.81 8.14
N ILE A 238 5.91 -5.82 8.89
CA ILE A 238 5.69 -4.88 10.01
C ILE A 238 6.79 -5.03 11.06
N LEU A 239 7.10 -6.26 11.49
CA LEU A 239 8.14 -6.56 12.47
C LEU A 239 9.54 -6.17 11.96
N LYS A 240 9.83 -6.37 10.67
CA LYS A 240 11.07 -5.89 10.05
C LYS A 240 11.19 -4.37 10.13
N TYR A 241 10.14 -3.62 9.78
CA TYR A 241 10.17 -2.16 9.83
C TYR A 241 10.30 -1.65 11.27
N LEU A 242 9.62 -2.27 12.23
CA LEU A 242 9.78 -1.97 13.66
C LEU A 242 11.24 -2.20 14.11
N ALA A 243 11.84 -3.32 13.71
CA ALA A 243 13.22 -3.64 14.06
C ALA A 243 14.23 -2.64 13.48
N VAL A 244 14.07 -2.26 12.21
CA VAL A 244 14.91 -1.23 11.57
C VAL A 244 14.78 0.11 12.29
N ARG A 245 13.56 0.55 12.61
CA ARG A 245 13.32 1.80 13.35
C ARG A 245 13.89 1.76 14.75
N LEU A 246 13.74 0.64 15.45
CA LEU A 246 14.29 0.43 16.78
C LEU A 246 15.82 0.50 16.78
N ALA A 247 16.48 -0.07 15.77
CA ALA A 247 17.94 -0.06 15.65
C ALA A 247 18.52 1.35 15.49
N VAL A 248 17.79 2.28 14.85
CA VAL A 248 18.23 3.66 14.59
C VAL A 248 17.61 4.69 15.54
N ALA A 249 16.69 4.29 16.42
CA ALA A 249 16.07 5.18 17.38
C ALA A 249 17.13 5.74 18.34
N THR A 250 17.11 7.05 18.58
CA THR A 250 18.11 7.73 19.41
C THR A 250 17.60 8.08 20.80
N THR A 251 16.28 8.28 20.97
CA THR A 251 15.68 8.64 22.25
C THR A 251 15.28 7.39 23.06
N PRO A 252 15.45 7.37 24.40
CA PRO A 252 15.02 6.26 25.24
C PRO A 252 13.52 5.95 25.11
N GLN A 253 12.68 6.99 24.98
CA GLN A 253 11.24 6.86 24.84
C GLN A 253 10.87 6.16 23.52
N ALA A 254 11.43 6.59 22.39
CA ALA A 254 11.16 5.96 21.10
C ALA A 254 11.68 4.51 21.06
N LYS A 255 12.87 4.26 21.64
CA LYS A 255 13.42 2.90 21.78
C LYS A 255 12.47 2.01 22.56
N SER A 256 12.00 2.47 23.73
CA SER A 256 11.10 1.70 24.59
C SER A 256 9.78 1.40 23.89
N GLU A 257 9.15 2.41 23.28
CA GLU A 257 7.88 2.26 22.56
C GLU A 257 7.98 1.27 21.39
N LEU A 258 8.99 1.43 20.53
CA LEU A 258 9.21 0.54 19.38
C LEU A 258 9.55 -0.89 19.82
N ALA A 259 10.37 -1.05 20.85
CA ALA A 259 10.73 -2.35 21.39
C ALA A 259 9.51 -3.05 22.02
N MET A 260 8.70 -2.33 22.80
CA MET A 260 7.44 -2.83 23.36
C MET A 260 6.50 -3.32 22.26
N THR A 261 6.32 -2.49 21.23
CA THR A 261 5.43 -2.80 20.10
C THR A 261 5.92 -4.01 19.30
N PHE A 262 7.22 -4.05 18.99
CA PHE A 262 7.86 -5.19 18.31
C PHE A 262 7.64 -6.48 19.10
N GLY A 263 7.99 -6.48 20.39
CA GLY A 263 7.90 -7.71 21.17
C GLY A 263 6.46 -8.16 21.42
N GLN A 264 5.51 -7.25 21.59
CA GLN A 264 4.09 -7.62 21.72
C GLN A 264 3.53 -8.26 20.45
N LEU A 265 3.73 -7.65 19.28
CA LEU A 265 3.28 -8.23 18.01
C LEU A 265 3.95 -9.58 17.77
N TYR A 266 5.26 -9.68 18.00
CA TYR A 266 5.98 -10.92 17.76
C TYR A 266 5.58 -12.04 18.74
N ALA A 267 5.35 -11.72 20.01
CA ALA A 267 4.83 -12.67 20.98
C ALA A 267 3.44 -13.19 20.57
N HIS A 268 2.56 -12.33 20.03
CA HIS A 268 1.27 -12.76 19.52
C HIS A 268 1.36 -13.71 18.32
N VAL A 269 2.29 -13.45 17.38
CA VAL A 269 2.57 -14.37 16.26
C VAL A 269 3.00 -15.74 16.78
N PHE A 270 3.97 -15.77 17.69
CA PHE A 270 4.46 -16.99 18.35
C PHE A 270 3.35 -17.75 19.05
N GLN A 271 2.55 -17.06 19.87
CA GLN A 271 1.47 -17.68 20.63
C GLN A 271 0.38 -18.22 19.73
N ARG A 272 0.02 -17.52 18.64
CA ARG A 272 -0.96 -18.03 17.67
C ARG A 272 -0.45 -19.30 16.99
N TYR A 273 0.84 -19.38 16.66
CA TYR A 273 1.43 -20.59 16.11
C TYR A 273 1.42 -21.74 17.13
N LEU A 274 1.95 -21.52 18.34
CA LEU A 274 2.11 -22.56 19.36
C LEU A 274 0.78 -23.06 19.92
N LYS A 275 -0.12 -22.14 20.30
CA LYS A 275 -1.41 -22.47 20.94
C LYS A 275 -2.51 -22.77 19.92
N GLY A 276 -2.40 -22.19 18.73
CA GLY A 276 -3.45 -22.26 17.72
C GLY A 276 -3.45 -23.53 16.89
N LYS A 277 -2.43 -24.41 16.96
CA LYS A 277 -2.30 -25.58 16.06
C LYS A 277 -3.55 -26.46 15.94
N ALA A 278 -4.32 -26.61 17.01
CA ALA A 278 -5.54 -27.42 17.00
C ALA A 278 -6.76 -26.72 16.35
N VAL A 279 -6.70 -25.40 16.20
CA VAL A 279 -7.84 -24.54 15.78
C VAL A 279 -7.57 -23.86 14.44
N ILE A 280 -6.31 -23.54 14.13
CA ILE A 280 -5.90 -22.93 12.87
C ILE A 280 -5.64 -24.04 11.83
N GLY A 281 -6.10 -23.84 10.60
CA GLY A 281 -5.81 -24.77 9.51
C GLY A 281 -4.33 -24.75 9.12
N GLN A 282 -3.86 -25.81 8.44
CA GLN A 282 -2.47 -25.98 8.02
C GLN A 282 -1.92 -24.76 7.27
N ALA A 283 -2.71 -24.19 6.35
CA ALA A 283 -2.27 -23.02 5.58
C ALA A 283 -1.95 -21.79 6.46
N ALA A 284 -2.67 -21.60 7.58
CA ALA A 284 -2.38 -20.52 8.53
C ALA A 284 -1.14 -20.86 9.36
N ALA A 285 -0.98 -22.12 9.77
CA ALA A 285 0.23 -22.59 10.44
C ALA A 285 1.49 -22.40 9.58
N ASP A 286 1.42 -22.72 8.28
CA ASP A 286 2.51 -22.53 7.32
C ASP A 286 2.86 -21.05 7.12
N ARG A 287 1.86 -20.17 7.09
CA ARG A 287 2.12 -18.72 7.01
C ARG A 287 2.75 -18.19 8.29
N LEU A 288 2.30 -18.63 9.46
CA LEU A 288 2.89 -18.24 10.74
C LEU A 288 4.33 -18.75 10.87
N SER A 289 4.61 -20.00 10.47
CA SER A 289 5.98 -20.53 10.47
C SER A 289 6.89 -19.72 9.55
N ALA A 290 6.41 -19.33 8.37
CA ALA A 290 7.14 -18.43 7.47
C ALA A 290 7.42 -17.06 8.12
N VAL A 291 6.45 -16.47 8.83
CA VAL A 291 6.65 -15.21 9.56
C VAL A 291 7.72 -15.38 10.64
N LEU A 292 7.64 -16.43 11.46
CA LEU A 292 8.62 -16.69 12.53
C LEU A 292 10.05 -16.80 11.97
N VAL A 293 10.22 -17.56 10.88
CA VAL A 293 11.52 -17.75 10.22
C VAL A 293 12.03 -16.46 9.56
N GLU A 294 11.15 -15.68 8.92
CA GLU A 294 11.54 -14.41 8.32
C GLU A 294 11.95 -13.37 9.38
N VAL A 295 11.23 -13.30 10.50
CA VAL A 295 11.56 -12.40 11.62
C VAL A 295 12.88 -12.81 12.27
N GLU A 296 13.18 -14.10 12.37
CA GLU A 296 14.48 -14.59 12.82
C GLU A 296 15.63 -14.02 11.97
N ASP A 297 15.54 -14.16 10.65
CA ASP A 297 16.59 -13.74 9.72
C ASP A 297 16.67 -12.21 9.56
N LYS A 298 15.52 -11.54 9.45
CA LYS A 298 15.45 -10.12 9.05
C LYS A 298 15.37 -9.15 10.21
N ALA A 299 14.82 -9.54 11.35
CA ALA A 299 14.60 -8.64 12.49
C ALA A 299 15.44 -9.01 13.70
N LEU A 300 15.39 -10.26 14.18
CA LEU A 300 16.17 -10.67 15.35
C LEU A 300 17.67 -10.55 15.12
N LYS A 301 18.16 -10.86 13.92
CA LYS A 301 19.56 -10.60 13.55
C LYS A 301 19.96 -9.14 13.75
N ILE A 302 19.11 -8.19 13.33
CA ILE A 302 19.36 -6.75 13.50
C ILE A 302 19.36 -6.40 14.99
N LEU A 303 18.32 -6.84 15.70
CA LEU A 303 18.10 -6.47 17.09
C LEU A 303 19.11 -7.10 18.04
N LEU A 304 19.55 -8.33 17.79
CA LEU A 304 20.47 -9.08 18.66
C LEU A 304 21.94 -8.93 18.22
N GLY A 305 22.21 -8.50 16.99
CA GLY A 305 23.55 -8.26 16.47
C GLY A 305 24.27 -9.52 15.98
N GLN A 306 23.58 -10.66 15.93
CA GLN A 306 24.13 -11.94 15.48
C GLN A 306 23.06 -12.78 14.77
N PRO A 307 23.43 -13.63 13.79
CA PRO A 307 22.49 -14.56 13.16
C PRO A 307 21.80 -15.46 14.19
N GLN A 308 20.54 -15.81 13.95
CA GLN A 308 19.73 -16.72 14.75
C GLN A 308 19.26 -17.86 13.85
N THR A 309 19.21 -19.09 14.36
CA THR A 309 18.74 -20.28 13.59
C THR A 309 17.87 -21.23 14.41
N THR A 310 17.61 -20.90 15.68
CA THR A 310 16.88 -21.75 16.63
C THR A 310 15.42 -21.92 16.20
N ILE A 311 14.77 -20.85 15.74
CA ILE A 311 13.35 -20.85 15.35
C ILE A 311 13.17 -21.69 14.10
N ARG A 312 13.98 -21.43 13.07
CA ARG A 312 13.98 -22.24 11.84
C ARG A 312 14.18 -23.72 12.15
N ARG A 313 15.19 -24.06 12.96
CA ARG A 313 15.47 -25.45 13.32
C ARG A 313 14.28 -26.09 14.03
N ALA A 314 13.70 -25.43 15.03
CA ALA A 314 12.56 -25.96 15.76
C ALA A 314 11.33 -26.20 14.87
N ILE A 315 11.11 -25.33 13.87
CA ILE A 315 10.04 -25.50 12.88
C ILE A 315 10.35 -26.69 11.95
N GLU A 316 11.57 -26.80 11.44
CA GLU A 316 12.01 -27.89 10.56
C GLU A 316 11.96 -29.26 11.26
N THR A 317 12.28 -29.32 12.55
CA THR A 317 12.21 -30.55 13.37
C THR A 317 10.84 -30.78 14.00
N GLN A 318 9.87 -29.88 13.79
CA GLN A 318 8.54 -29.91 14.41
C GLN A 318 8.58 -29.97 15.95
N SER A 319 9.60 -29.36 16.56
CA SER A 319 9.84 -29.38 18.00
C SER A 319 9.18 -28.19 18.71
N ASP A 320 7.95 -28.38 19.19
CA ASP A 320 7.22 -27.35 19.94
C ASP A 320 7.88 -26.98 21.25
N SER A 321 8.57 -27.94 21.88
CA SER A 321 9.36 -27.67 23.09
C SER A 321 10.53 -26.72 22.81
N GLU A 322 11.25 -26.89 21.71
CA GLU A 322 12.34 -25.97 21.33
C GLU A 322 11.80 -24.59 20.99
N LEU A 323 10.67 -24.53 20.27
CA LEU A 323 10.06 -23.26 19.91
C LEU A 323 9.50 -22.52 21.14
N LEU A 324 8.95 -23.24 22.12
CA LEU A 324 8.52 -22.67 23.40
C LEU A 324 9.71 -22.18 24.25
N GLN A 325 10.81 -22.94 24.28
CA GLN A 325 12.04 -22.50 24.95
C GLN A 325 12.58 -21.21 24.33
N GLU A 326 12.57 -21.13 22.99
CA GLU A 326 12.99 -19.95 22.26
C GLU A 326 12.06 -18.74 22.52
N TYR A 327 10.76 -18.97 22.59
CA TYR A 327 9.79 -17.96 23.04
C TYR A 327 10.15 -17.42 24.43
N THR A 328 10.36 -18.32 25.41
CA THR A 328 10.75 -17.93 26.78
C THR A 328 12.09 -17.21 26.82
N ARG A 329 13.07 -17.64 26.01
CA ARG A 329 14.37 -16.97 25.90
C ARG A 329 14.22 -15.53 25.40
N LEU A 330 13.41 -15.31 24.37
CA LEU A 330 13.23 -13.99 23.75
C LEU A 330 12.45 -13.03 24.64
N PHE A 331 11.30 -13.47 25.17
CA PHE A 331 10.35 -12.61 25.85
C PHE A 331 10.40 -12.71 27.39
N GLY A 332 10.94 -13.80 27.92
CA GLY A 332 10.98 -14.11 29.34
C GLY A 332 9.89 -15.08 29.79
N ALA A 333 10.00 -15.52 31.04
CA ALA A 333 8.96 -16.25 31.77
C ALA A 333 8.90 -15.75 33.20
N ASP A 334 7.69 -15.65 33.76
CA ASP A 334 7.43 -15.24 35.13
C ASP A 334 8.18 -13.94 35.53
N ALA A 335 9.07 -14.02 36.52
CA ALA A 335 9.86 -12.91 37.05
C ALA A 335 11.18 -12.68 36.30
N GLN A 336 11.55 -13.54 35.34
CA GLN A 336 12.78 -13.40 34.56
C GLN A 336 12.51 -12.78 33.19
N GLY A 337 13.08 -11.59 32.96
CA GLY A 337 13.02 -10.93 31.67
C GLY A 337 13.84 -11.67 30.60
N GLY A 338 13.27 -11.83 29.41
CA GLY A 338 13.96 -12.43 28.27
C GLY A 338 15.04 -11.53 27.67
N VAL A 339 15.76 -12.04 26.67
CA VAL A 339 16.87 -11.34 26.01
C VAL A 339 16.44 -10.00 25.40
N LEU A 340 15.24 -9.92 24.82
CA LEU A 340 14.73 -8.65 24.28
C LEU A 340 14.40 -7.64 25.38
N THR A 341 13.82 -8.10 26.49
CA THR A 341 13.53 -7.29 27.67
C THR A 341 14.81 -6.69 28.25
N GLN A 342 15.83 -7.53 28.44
CA GLN A 342 17.13 -7.10 28.98
C GLN A 342 17.82 -6.11 28.03
N LYS A 343 17.83 -6.41 26.73
CA LYS A 343 18.52 -5.58 25.73
C LYS A 343 17.93 -4.18 25.60
N PHE A 344 16.61 -4.05 25.68
CA PHE A 344 15.92 -2.77 25.50
C PHE A 344 15.47 -2.13 26.82
N ASN A 345 15.75 -2.77 27.96
CA ASN A 345 15.31 -2.34 29.29
C ASN A 345 13.78 -2.10 29.36
N ILE A 346 13.01 -3.06 28.87
CA ILE A 346 11.53 -2.99 28.83
C ILE A 346 10.89 -4.24 29.40
N GLN A 347 9.71 -4.08 30.00
CA GLN A 347 8.93 -5.22 30.50
C GLN A 347 7.68 -5.43 29.64
N TYR A 348 7.65 -6.55 28.91
CA TYR A 348 6.47 -6.96 28.13
C TYR A 348 5.31 -7.43 29.02
N THR A 349 5.62 -7.77 30.27
CA THR A 349 4.74 -8.22 31.33
C THR A 349 4.50 -7.08 32.33
N ARG A 350 3.25 -6.79 32.72
CA ARG A 350 3.03 -6.14 34.02
C ARG A 350 3.29 -7.17 35.11
N GLN A 351 3.87 -6.77 36.25
CA GLN A 351 4.13 -7.68 37.38
C GLN A 351 2.94 -8.63 37.60
N GLY A 352 3.17 -9.94 37.42
CA GLY A 352 2.17 -10.99 37.61
C GLY A 352 1.33 -11.39 36.38
N GLN A 353 1.57 -10.83 35.19
CA GLN A 353 0.92 -11.30 33.96
C GLN A 353 1.93 -11.52 32.82
N PRO A 354 1.91 -12.69 32.15
CA PRO A 354 2.71 -12.95 30.96
C PRO A 354 2.46 -11.88 29.87
N ALA A 355 3.43 -11.70 28.97
CA ALA A 355 3.32 -10.77 27.84
C ALA A 355 1.97 -10.97 27.17
N ARG A 356 1.19 -9.87 26.99
CA ARG A 356 -0.25 -9.89 26.63
C ARG A 356 -0.60 -11.17 25.89
N GLN A 357 -1.15 -12.13 26.63
CA GLN A 357 -1.46 -13.40 26.01
C GLN A 357 -2.61 -13.17 25.04
N SER A 358 -2.49 -13.68 23.82
CA SER A 358 -3.68 -13.91 23.01
C SER A 358 -4.61 -14.78 23.88
N PRO A 359 -5.84 -14.32 24.19
CA PRO A 359 -6.78 -15.11 24.98
C PRO A 359 -6.95 -16.48 24.32
N TYR A 360 -7.16 -17.54 25.10
CA TYR A 360 -7.55 -18.81 24.50
C TYR A 360 -8.91 -18.65 23.80
N PRO A 361 -9.19 -19.37 22.70
CA PRO A 361 -10.56 -19.61 22.26
C PRO A 361 -11.37 -20.31 23.35
#